data_AF-A0A356IL71-F1
#
_entry.id   AF-A0A356IL71-F1
#
_cell.length_a   1.000
_cell.length_b   1.000
_cell.length_c   1.000
_cell.angle_alpha   90.00
_cell.angle_beta   90.00
_cell.angle_gamma   90.00
#
_symmetry.space_group_name_H-M   'P 1'
#
loop_
_entity.id
_entity.type
_entity.pdbx_description
1 polymer ?
#
loop_
_entity_poly.entity_id
_entity_poly.type
_entity_poly.pdbx_seq_one_letter_code
_entity_poly.pdbx_strand_id
1 'polypeptide(L)'
;QLTEAFKYQIEELIEIFNWLRNQPMYIDQPDLRVVHACWDEEAIATMKTAGIERLDQIALAGYRDTYSKIYLAIDRVVAGCAHQFPSKLADNPNFRSTRFRIKWWPEDRVSINPIEIQPAPAKVQLPKDQPPVFFGHYAMVGTPDILGSNVAGLDYSAAYGGQLVAYRHEPGQPLDRAHFVT
;
A
#
# COMPACT_ATOMS: atom_id res chain seq x y z
N GLN A 1 -3.53 -2.53 21.73
CA GLN A 1 -4.23 -1.39 21.07
C GLN A 1 -5.55 -1.86 20.45
N LEU A 2 -5.57 -2.76 19.46
CA LEU A 2 -6.82 -3.35 18.93
C LEU A 2 -7.48 -4.38 19.85
N THR A 3 -6.71 -5.36 20.35
CA THR A 3 -7.22 -6.38 21.27
C THR A 3 -7.76 -5.79 22.58
N GLU A 4 -7.21 -4.67 23.02
CA GLU A 4 -7.70 -3.94 24.20
C GLU A 4 -9.00 -3.18 23.89
N ALA A 5 -9.10 -2.56 22.70
CA ALA A 5 -10.31 -1.86 22.26
C ALA A 5 -11.51 -2.80 22.11
N PHE A 6 -11.27 -4.06 21.69
CA PHE A 6 -12.29 -5.08 21.48
C PHE A 6 -12.31 -6.17 22.57
N LYS A 7 -11.73 -5.92 23.75
CA LYS A 7 -11.55 -6.96 24.79
C LYS A 7 -12.86 -7.61 25.28
N TYR A 8 -14.00 -6.94 25.10
CA TYR A 8 -15.34 -7.43 25.43
C TYR A 8 -16.22 -7.66 24.19
N GLN A 9 -15.66 -7.51 22.98
CA GLN A 9 -16.36 -7.59 21.69
C GLN A 9 -15.51 -8.43 20.72
N ILE A 10 -15.12 -9.63 21.14
CA ILE A 10 -14.21 -10.51 20.39
C ILE A 10 -14.85 -10.93 19.07
N GLU A 11 -16.16 -11.18 19.08
CA GLU A 11 -16.94 -11.55 17.89
C GLU A 11 -16.90 -10.43 16.84
N GLU A 12 -17.06 -9.17 17.26
CA GLU A 12 -16.98 -8.01 16.37
C GLU A 12 -15.58 -7.85 15.77
N LEU A 13 -14.52 -8.07 16.57
CA LEU A 13 -13.15 -8.05 16.07
C LEU A 13 -12.92 -9.15 15.02
N ILE A 14 -13.47 -10.35 15.25
CA ILE A 14 -13.41 -11.45 14.29
C ILE A 14 -14.16 -11.09 13.00
N GLU A 15 -15.34 -10.47 13.10
CA GLU A 15 -16.11 -10.00 11.95
C GLU A 15 -15.34 -8.96 11.13
N ILE A 16 -14.70 -7.99 11.78
CA ILE A 16 -13.85 -6.99 11.11
C ILE A 16 -12.69 -7.66 10.38
N PHE A 17 -12.00 -8.62 11.01
CA PHE A 17 -10.93 -9.35 10.33
C PHE A 17 -11.43 -10.22 9.18
N ASN A 18 -12.59 -10.86 9.33
CA ASN A 18 -13.21 -11.63 8.25
C ASN A 18 -13.60 -10.72 7.08
N TRP A 19 -14.14 -9.54 7.35
CA TRP A 19 -14.41 -8.54 6.34
C TRP A 19 -13.12 -8.08 5.65
N LEU A 20 -12.08 -7.73 6.40
CA LEU A 20 -10.81 -7.26 5.87
C LEU A 20 -10.15 -8.31 4.95
N ARG A 21 -10.22 -9.59 5.35
CA ARG A 21 -9.67 -10.71 4.54
C ARG A 21 -10.38 -10.92 3.22
N ASN A 22 -11.61 -10.45 3.09
CA ASN A 22 -12.39 -10.51 1.85
C ASN A 22 -12.20 -9.28 0.96
N GLN A 23 -11.50 -8.25 1.43
CA GLN A 23 -11.21 -7.09 0.61
C GLN A 23 -10.11 -7.39 -0.42
N PRO A 24 -10.16 -6.75 -1.60
CA PRO A 24 -9.12 -6.88 -2.59
C PRO A 24 -7.79 -6.31 -2.08
N MET A 25 -6.69 -6.99 -2.38
CA MET A 25 -5.33 -6.49 -2.07
C MET A 25 -4.92 -5.33 -2.99
N TYR A 26 -5.50 -5.29 -4.18
CA TYR A 26 -5.40 -4.25 -5.18
C TYR A 26 -6.67 -4.27 -6.06
N ILE A 27 -7.01 -3.13 -6.64
CA ILE A 27 -8.04 -3.01 -7.68
C ILE A 27 -7.32 -2.61 -8.96
N ASP A 28 -7.50 -3.38 -10.04
CA ASP A 28 -6.90 -3.13 -11.36
C ASP A 28 -8.01 -3.13 -12.41
N GLN A 29 -8.62 -1.96 -12.62
CA GLN A 29 -9.70 -1.77 -13.59
C GLN A 29 -9.18 -0.95 -14.78
N PRO A 30 -9.85 -1.01 -15.94
CA PRO A 30 -9.44 -0.25 -17.13
C PRO A 30 -9.33 1.26 -16.89
N ASP A 31 -10.16 1.82 -16.00
CA ASP A 31 -10.23 3.27 -15.77
C ASP A 31 -9.53 3.72 -14.49
N LEU A 32 -9.23 2.81 -13.55
CA LEU A 32 -8.58 3.16 -12.30
C LEU A 32 -7.87 1.98 -11.64
N ARG A 33 -6.92 2.33 -10.78
CA ARG A 33 -6.16 1.40 -9.95
C ARG A 33 -6.19 1.86 -8.50
N VAL A 34 -6.31 0.92 -7.57
CA VAL A 34 -6.27 1.20 -6.12
C VAL A 34 -5.36 0.21 -5.42
N VAL A 35 -4.54 0.69 -4.50
CA VAL A 35 -3.66 -0.13 -3.67
C VAL A 35 -3.53 0.45 -2.28
N HIS A 36 -3.28 -0.37 -1.25
CA HIS A 36 -3.08 0.19 0.09
C HIS A 36 -1.81 1.05 0.18
N ALA A 37 -0.66 0.54 -0.27
CA ALA A 37 0.62 1.24 -0.13
C ALA A 37 1.34 1.49 -1.47
N CYS A 38 1.81 0.45 -2.17
CA CYS A 38 2.64 0.62 -3.37
C CYS A 38 2.07 -0.11 -4.57
N TRP A 39 1.87 0.61 -5.66
CA TRP A 39 1.59 -0.02 -6.95
C TRP A 39 2.91 -0.41 -7.61
N ASP A 40 3.11 -1.71 -7.76
CA ASP A 40 4.30 -2.29 -8.37
C ASP A 40 3.86 -3.42 -9.29
N GLU A 41 4.04 -3.23 -10.60
CA GLU A 41 3.54 -4.13 -11.64
C GLU A 41 4.08 -5.56 -11.48
N GLU A 42 5.35 -5.71 -11.09
CA GLU A 42 5.99 -7.02 -10.91
C GLU A 42 5.46 -7.74 -9.67
N ALA A 43 5.27 -7.02 -8.56
CA ALA A 43 4.68 -7.57 -7.35
C ALA A 43 3.22 -7.98 -7.58
N ILE A 44 2.42 -7.14 -8.24
CA ILE A 44 1.03 -7.44 -8.56
C ILE A 44 0.94 -8.64 -9.53
N ALA A 45 1.79 -8.70 -10.56
CA ALA A 45 1.86 -9.84 -11.47
C ALA A 45 2.24 -11.15 -10.75
N THR A 46 3.15 -11.07 -9.77
CA THR A 46 3.51 -12.21 -8.91
C THR A 46 2.30 -12.71 -8.12
N MET A 47 1.53 -11.80 -7.52
CA MET A 47 0.30 -12.15 -6.78
C MET A 47 -0.77 -12.74 -7.70
N LYS A 48 -1.01 -12.14 -8.88
CA LYS A 48 -1.93 -12.68 -9.90
C LYS A 48 -1.57 -14.10 -10.32
N THR A 49 -0.29 -14.35 -10.59
CA THR A 49 0.21 -15.68 -10.98
C THR A 49 -0.01 -16.72 -9.89
N ALA A 50 0.10 -16.31 -8.62
CA ALA A 50 -0.16 -17.15 -7.46
C ALA A 50 -1.67 -17.30 -7.13
N GLY A 51 -2.57 -16.66 -7.88
CA GLY A 51 -4.01 -16.65 -7.60
C GLY A 51 -4.40 -15.83 -6.37
N ILE A 52 -3.58 -14.85 -5.97
CA ILE A 52 -3.79 -14.03 -4.78
C ILE A 52 -4.46 -12.72 -5.18
N GLU A 53 -5.73 -12.58 -4.80
CA GLU A 53 -6.53 -11.35 -4.98
C GLU A 53 -6.94 -10.71 -3.65
N ARG A 54 -6.97 -11.50 -2.56
CA ARG A 54 -7.38 -11.12 -1.20
C ARG A 54 -6.50 -11.83 -0.17
N LEU A 55 -6.64 -11.49 1.11
CA LEU A 55 -5.87 -12.12 2.20
C LEU A 55 -6.46 -13.48 2.62
N ASP A 56 -6.50 -14.41 1.69
CA ASP A 56 -6.96 -15.78 1.88
C ASP A 56 -5.88 -16.71 2.47
N GLN A 57 -6.13 -18.02 2.48
CA GLN A 57 -5.17 -18.99 3.04
C GLN A 57 -3.88 -19.08 2.23
N ILE A 58 -3.92 -18.91 0.90
CA ILE A 58 -2.75 -18.94 0.03
C ILE A 58 -1.90 -17.70 0.32
N ALA A 59 -2.52 -16.52 0.37
CA ALA A 59 -1.85 -15.28 0.71
C ALA A 59 -1.21 -15.33 2.11
N LEU A 60 -1.93 -15.86 3.10
CA LEU A 60 -1.41 -16.00 4.47
C LEU A 60 -0.26 -17.01 4.56
N ALA A 61 -0.34 -18.14 3.85
CA ALA A 61 0.75 -19.10 3.80
C ALA A 61 2.00 -18.50 3.13
N GLY A 62 1.81 -17.83 1.99
CA GLY A 62 2.89 -17.16 1.27
C GLY A 62 3.52 -16.01 2.07
N TYR A 63 2.73 -15.27 2.84
CA TYR A 63 3.25 -14.22 3.72
C TYR A 63 3.98 -14.79 4.95
N ARG A 64 3.62 -15.98 5.44
CA ARG A 64 4.36 -16.67 6.51
C ARG A 64 5.72 -17.20 6.03
N ASP A 65 5.82 -17.60 4.76
CA ASP A 65 7.07 -17.99 4.13
C ASP A 65 7.94 -16.76 3.83
N THR A 66 8.55 -16.23 4.90
CA THR A 66 9.26 -14.95 4.89
C THR A 66 10.40 -14.97 3.86
N TYR A 67 10.51 -13.89 3.09
CA TYR A 67 11.44 -13.70 1.96
C TYR A 67 11.15 -14.53 0.70
N SER A 68 10.07 -15.32 0.66
CA SER A 68 9.58 -15.90 -0.58
C SER A 68 9.14 -14.81 -1.58
N LYS A 69 9.00 -15.17 -2.86
CA LYS A 69 8.49 -14.23 -3.87
C LYS A 69 7.11 -13.68 -3.51
N ILE A 70 6.24 -14.52 -2.95
CA ILE A 70 4.89 -14.11 -2.53
C ILE A 70 4.96 -13.17 -1.33
N TYR A 71 5.80 -13.48 -0.33
CA TYR A 71 6.02 -12.58 0.80
C TYR A 71 6.48 -11.20 0.33
N LEU A 72 7.52 -11.14 -0.51
CA LEU A 72 8.08 -9.88 -1.00
C LEU A 72 7.05 -9.08 -1.82
N ALA A 73 6.23 -9.76 -2.61
CA ALA A 73 5.16 -9.12 -3.39
C ALA A 73 4.06 -8.54 -2.50
N ILE A 74 3.56 -9.32 -1.52
CA ILE A 74 2.56 -8.85 -0.55
C ILE A 74 3.11 -7.68 0.27
N ASP A 75 4.35 -7.80 0.76
CA ASP A 75 4.98 -6.78 1.59
C ASP A 75 5.23 -5.47 0.82
N ARG A 76 5.57 -5.56 -0.47
CA ARG A 76 5.62 -4.40 -1.38
C ARG A 76 4.25 -3.75 -1.52
N VAL A 77 3.23 -4.51 -1.91
CA VAL A 77 1.90 -3.98 -2.25
C VAL A 77 1.16 -3.41 -1.04
N VAL A 78 1.15 -4.14 0.08
CA VAL A 78 0.39 -3.78 1.27
C VAL A 78 1.16 -2.87 2.20
N ALA A 79 2.46 -3.09 2.38
CA ALA A 79 3.24 -2.33 3.36
C ALA A 79 4.22 -1.33 2.74
N GLY A 80 4.25 -1.22 1.41
CA GLY A 80 5.07 -0.23 0.72
C GLY A 80 6.55 -0.44 0.96
N CYS A 81 6.98 -1.70 1.14
CA CYS A 81 8.32 -2.03 1.60
C CYS A 81 9.21 -2.65 0.53
N ALA A 82 10.51 -2.38 0.65
CA ALA A 82 11.57 -3.03 -0.10
C ALA A 82 12.54 -3.72 0.85
N HIS A 83 13.21 -4.74 0.32
CA HIS A 83 14.17 -5.56 1.04
C HIS A 83 15.52 -5.48 0.35
N GLN A 84 16.55 -5.11 1.11
CA GLN A 84 17.94 -5.21 0.68
C GLN A 84 18.57 -6.42 1.36
N PHE A 85 19.08 -7.36 0.57
CA PHE A 85 19.73 -8.58 1.06
C PHE A 85 21.25 -8.38 1.08
N PRO A 86 21.89 -8.27 2.26
CA PRO A 86 23.35 -8.17 2.33
C PRO A 86 23.95 -9.50 1.89
N SER A 87 24.93 -9.46 0.99
CA SER A 87 25.57 -10.66 0.43
C SER A 87 26.14 -11.62 1.48
N LYS A 88 26.51 -11.11 2.67
CA LYS A 88 27.07 -11.89 3.79
C LYS A 88 26.02 -12.60 4.67
N LEU A 89 24.73 -12.31 4.50
CA LEU A 89 23.65 -12.81 5.37
C LEU A 89 22.59 -13.62 4.62
N ALA A 90 22.78 -13.90 3.33
CA ALA A 90 21.84 -14.65 2.51
C ALA A 90 21.51 -16.05 3.11
N ASP A 91 22.49 -16.67 3.76
CA ASP A 91 22.34 -18.01 4.36
C ASP A 91 21.85 -18.00 5.82
N ASN A 92 21.70 -16.83 6.45
CA ASN A 92 21.22 -16.75 7.84
C ASN A 92 19.69 -16.86 7.88
N PRO A 93 19.10 -17.87 8.53
CA PRO A 93 17.65 -18.06 8.55
C PRO A 93 16.88 -16.94 9.28
N ASN A 94 17.51 -16.20 10.19
CA ASN A 94 16.81 -15.26 11.08
C ASN A 94 16.87 -13.79 10.61
N PHE A 95 17.85 -13.39 9.80
CA PHE A 95 18.05 -11.99 9.38
C PHE A 95 18.62 -11.91 7.97
N ARG A 96 17.76 -12.06 6.96
CA ARG A 96 18.18 -12.09 5.56
C ARG A 96 18.20 -10.72 4.89
N SER A 97 17.41 -9.75 5.39
CA SER A 97 17.28 -8.46 4.72
C SER A 97 17.10 -7.28 5.67
N THR A 98 17.54 -6.11 5.22
CA THR A 98 17.07 -4.82 5.73
C THR A 98 15.77 -4.46 5.02
N ARG A 99 14.66 -4.39 5.77
CA ARG A 99 13.33 -3.99 5.29
C ARG A 99 13.10 -2.51 5.55
N PHE A 100 12.68 -1.74 4.55
CA PHE A 100 12.41 -0.30 4.67
C PHE A 100 11.23 0.12 3.79
N ARG A 101 10.52 1.17 4.20
CA ARG A 101 9.44 1.76 3.39
C ARG A 101 10.02 2.53 2.22
N ILE A 102 9.32 2.51 1.08
CA ILE A 102 9.72 3.22 -0.13
C ILE A 102 8.74 4.32 -0.50
N LYS A 103 9.26 5.43 -1.03
CA LYS A 103 8.50 6.48 -1.70
C LYS A 103 8.59 6.18 -3.19
N TRP A 104 7.47 5.73 -3.76
CA TRP A 104 7.40 5.21 -5.12
C TRP A 104 6.72 6.17 -6.11
N TRP A 105 6.04 7.20 -5.60
CA TRP A 105 5.39 8.22 -6.42
C TRP A 105 6.42 9.26 -6.93
N PRO A 106 6.20 9.83 -8.13
CA PRO A 106 7.22 10.62 -8.81
C PRO A 106 7.40 12.05 -8.27
N GLU A 107 6.36 12.69 -7.75
CA GLU A 107 6.41 14.12 -7.39
C GLU A 107 6.41 14.35 -5.87
N ASP A 108 7.31 15.19 -5.38
CA ASP A 108 7.44 15.51 -3.96
C ASP A 108 6.58 16.72 -3.55
N ARG A 109 5.26 16.51 -3.46
CA ARG A 109 4.30 17.58 -3.15
C ARG A 109 3.69 17.51 -1.75
N VAL A 110 3.89 16.41 -1.04
CA VAL A 110 3.33 16.15 0.29
C VAL A 110 4.43 15.70 1.24
N SER A 111 4.24 15.98 2.52
CA SER A 111 5.12 15.51 3.58
C SER A 111 4.52 14.30 4.28
N ILE A 112 5.38 13.49 4.89
CA ILE A 112 4.99 12.35 5.73
C ILE A 112 4.92 12.82 7.17
N ASN A 113 3.89 12.39 7.91
CA ASN A 113 3.75 12.71 9.32
C ASN A 113 5.05 12.33 10.07
N PRO A 114 5.63 13.23 10.89
CA PRO A 114 6.92 12.99 11.56
C PRO A 114 6.90 11.83 12.57
N ILE A 115 5.71 11.36 12.98
CA ILE A 115 5.55 10.17 13.83
C ILE A 115 5.83 8.88 13.03
N GLU A 116 5.62 8.89 11.72
CA GLU A 116 5.85 7.74 10.85
C GLU A 116 7.32 7.59 10.44
N ILE A 117 7.69 6.36 10.10
CA ILE A 117 8.98 6.06 9.48
C ILE A 117 9.04 6.68 8.09
N GLN A 118 10.00 7.57 7.87
CA GLN A 118 10.22 8.25 6.60
C GLN A 118 10.62 7.25 5.51
N PRO A 119 9.91 7.21 4.38
CA PRO A 119 10.21 6.28 3.30
C PRO A 119 11.46 6.71 2.52
N ALA A 120 12.27 5.74 2.11
CA ALA A 120 13.40 5.98 1.24
C ALA A 120 12.93 6.18 -0.23
N PRO A 121 13.50 7.11 -1.01
CA PRO A 121 13.18 7.24 -2.42
C PRO A 121 13.43 5.93 -3.18
N ALA A 122 12.47 5.48 -3.97
CA ALA A 122 12.61 4.35 -4.86
C ALA A 122 12.10 4.71 -6.26
N LYS A 123 12.78 4.19 -7.29
CA LYS A 123 12.33 4.33 -8.67
C LYS A 123 11.40 3.17 -8.99
N VAL A 124 10.10 3.43 -8.98
CA VAL A 124 9.09 2.53 -9.54
C VAL A 124 8.63 3.11 -10.86
N GLN A 125 8.65 2.31 -11.92
CA GLN A 125 8.23 2.76 -13.24
C GLN A 125 6.70 2.68 -13.34
N LEU A 126 6.07 3.85 -13.41
CA LEU A 126 4.65 3.97 -13.70
C LEU A 126 4.50 4.63 -15.08
N PRO A 127 4.01 3.91 -16.09
CA PRO A 127 3.78 4.53 -17.38
C PRO A 127 2.68 5.60 -17.23
N LYS A 128 2.91 6.78 -17.82
CA LYS A 128 1.98 7.91 -17.69
C LYS A 128 0.64 7.67 -18.39
N ASP A 129 0.63 6.77 -19.38
CA ASP A 129 -0.54 6.40 -20.17
C ASP A 129 -1.35 5.25 -19.53
N GLN A 130 -1.03 4.88 -18.28
CA GLN A 130 -1.78 3.89 -17.51
C GLN A 130 -2.86 4.55 -16.64
N PRO A 131 -3.89 3.79 -16.22
CA PRO A 131 -4.95 4.30 -15.36
C PRO A 131 -4.41 4.95 -14.09
N PRO A 132 -5.11 5.97 -13.54
CA PRO A 132 -4.73 6.60 -12.29
C PRO A 132 -4.65 5.61 -11.14
N VAL A 133 -3.63 5.76 -10.31
CA VAL A 133 -3.38 4.94 -9.12
C VAL A 133 -3.69 5.74 -7.87
N PHE A 134 -4.63 5.23 -7.07
CA PHE A 134 -4.99 5.76 -5.77
C PHE A 134 -4.38 4.91 -4.65
N PHE A 135 -3.78 5.54 -3.64
CA PHE A 135 -3.13 4.82 -2.54
C PHE A 135 -3.21 5.54 -1.19
N GLY A 136 -2.81 4.85 -0.12
CA GLY A 136 -2.76 5.36 1.25
C GLY A 136 -1.47 4.97 1.97
N HIS A 137 -1.56 4.50 3.22
CA HIS A 137 -0.47 3.95 4.05
C HIS A 137 0.55 4.95 4.62
N TYR A 138 0.83 6.04 3.91
CA TYR A 138 1.96 6.91 4.22
C TYR A 138 1.65 8.05 5.19
N ALA A 139 0.46 8.12 5.80
CA ALA A 139 0.07 9.18 6.73
C ALA A 139 0.60 10.57 6.31
N MET A 140 0.18 11.00 5.13
CA MET A 140 0.57 12.26 4.54
C MET A 140 0.03 13.43 5.39
N VAL A 141 0.68 14.58 5.28
CA VAL A 141 0.26 15.82 5.93
C VAL A 141 0.33 16.99 4.94
N GLY A 142 -0.46 18.02 5.22
CA GLY A 142 -0.63 19.18 4.35
C GLY A 142 -1.93 19.11 3.56
N THR A 143 -2.01 19.88 2.47
CA THR A 143 -3.17 19.92 1.58
C THR A 143 -3.11 18.75 0.60
N PRO A 144 -4.21 18.04 0.34
CA PRO A 144 -4.23 16.99 -0.67
C PRO A 144 -3.81 17.46 -2.06
N ASP A 145 -2.88 16.73 -2.68
CA ASP A 145 -2.38 17.03 -4.03
C ASP A 145 -2.07 15.76 -4.82
N ILE A 146 -1.95 15.94 -6.14
CA ILE A 146 -1.60 14.90 -7.10
C ILE A 146 -0.09 14.64 -7.00
N LEU A 147 0.31 13.37 -6.97
CA LEU A 147 1.71 12.96 -6.73
C LEU A 147 2.42 12.46 -7.99
N GLY A 148 1.78 12.64 -9.16
CA GLY A 148 2.27 12.32 -10.50
C GLY A 148 1.13 12.42 -11.51
N SER A 149 1.43 12.39 -12.81
CA SER A 149 0.39 12.53 -13.86
C SER A 149 -0.81 11.59 -13.72
N ASN A 150 -0.62 10.44 -13.09
CA ASN A 150 -1.62 9.42 -12.83
C ASN A 150 -1.50 8.82 -11.41
N VAL A 151 -1.06 9.59 -10.41
CA VAL A 151 -0.89 9.08 -9.02
C VAL A 151 -1.49 10.04 -8.00
N ALA A 152 -2.32 9.54 -7.08
CA ALA A 152 -2.92 10.32 -5.99
C ALA A 152 -2.89 9.55 -4.65
N GLY A 153 -2.31 10.16 -3.62
CA GLY A 153 -2.37 9.65 -2.24
C GLY A 153 -3.60 10.19 -1.51
N LEU A 154 -4.25 9.37 -0.68
CA LEU A 154 -5.50 9.68 0.04
C LEU A 154 -5.37 9.59 1.58
N ASP A 155 -4.28 9.03 2.08
CA ASP A 155 -4.08 8.86 3.53
C ASP A 155 -3.46 10.12 4.13
N TYR A 156 -4.29 11.10 4.51
CA TYR A 156 -3.85 12.35 5.13
C TYR A 156 -3.94 12.32 6.66
N SER A 157 -3.40 11.26 7.26
CA SER A 157 -3.20 11.16 8.71
C SER A 157 -4.48 11.24 9.54
N ALA A 158 -5.63 10.77 9.04
CA ALA A 158 -6.90 10.82 9.78
C ALA A 158 -6.81 10.20 11.19
N ALA A 159 -6.08 9.09 11.33
CA ALA A 159 -5.84 8.44 12.61
C ALA A 159 -4.96 9.26 13.58
N TYR A 160 -4.22 10.24 13.06
CA TYR A 160 -3.36 11.17 13.82
C TYR A 160 -3.96 12.58 13.92
N GLY A 161 -5.27 12.73 13.71
CA GLY A 161 -5.98 14.01 13.79
C GLY A 161 -5.92 14.84 12.50
N GLY A 162 -5.43 14.27 11.40
CA GLY A 162 -5.53 14.84 10.06
C GLY A 162 -6.91 14.66 9.43
N GLN A 163 -7.01 14.88 8.12
CA GLN A 163 -8.27 14.81 7.39
C GLN A 163 -8.55 13.39 6.87
N LEU A 164 -9.81 12.99 6.89
CA LEU A 164 -10.27 11.83 6.12
C LEU A 164 -10.55 12.29 4.69
N VAL A 165 -9.76 11.81 3.73
CA VAL A 165 -9.77 12.33 2.36
C VAL A 165 -10.31 11.27 1.40
N ALA A 166 -11.18 11.71 0.49
CA ALA A 166 -11.65 10.95 -0.66
C ALA A 166 -11.26 11.66 -1.96
N TYR A 167 -11.33 10.95 -3.08
CA TYR A 167 -11.12 11.52 -4.42
C TYR A 167 -12.29 11.14 -5.33
N ARG A 168 -12.86 12.13 -6.02
CA ARG A 168 -13.92 11.92 -7.02
C ARG A 168 -13.30 11.66 -8.39
N HIS A 169 -13.21 10.39 -8.78
CA HIS A 169 -12.68 10.00 -10.08
C HIS A 169 -13.77 9.97 -11.16
N GLU A 170 -13.45 10.55 -12.32
CA GLU A 170 -14.23 10.45 -13.55
C GLU A 170 -13.39 9.72 -14.62
N PRO A 171 -13.86 8.57 -15.14
CA PRO A 171 -13.15 7.82 -16.17
C PRO A 171 -12.76 8.68 -17.38
N GLY A 172 -11.53 8.50 -17.86
CA GLY A 172 -11.01 9.24 -19.03
C GLY A 172 -10.60 10.69 -18.76
N GLN A 173 -10.80 11.22 -17.55
CA GLN A 173 -10.30 12.54 -17.18
C GLN A 173 -8.93 12.45 -16.49
N PRO A 174 -8.03 13.43 -16.74
CA PRO A 174 -6.79 13.54 -15.99
C PRO A 174 -7.07 13.79 -14.50
N LEU A 175 -6.10 13.48 -13.65
CA LEU A 175 -6.21 13.83 -12.24
C LEU A 175 -6.26 15.35 -12.06
N ASP A 176 -7.13 15.82 -11.16
CA ASP A 176 -7.26 17.22 -10.77
C ASP A 176 -7.32 17.35 -9.24
N ARG A 177 -6.56 18.30 -8.68
CA ARG A 177 -6.57 18.61 -7.25
C ARG A 177 -7.95 19.07 -6.77
N ALA A 178 -8.77 19.63 -7.65
CA ALA A 178 -10.12 20.06 -7.32
C ALA A 178 -11.07 18.87 -7.02
N HIS A 179 -10.64 17.63 -7.29
CA HIS A 179 -11.45 16.43 -7.07
C HIS A 179 -11.18 15.75 -5.72
N PHE A 180 -10.25 16.24 -4.90
CA PHE A 180 -10.13 15.83 -3.51
C PHE A 180 -11.31 16.37 -2.68
N VAL A 181 -11.84 15.52 -1.80
CA VAL A 181 -12.98 15.81 -0.92
C VAL A 181 -12.58 15.45 0.52
N THR A 182 -12.89 16.31 1.49
CA THR A 182 -12.55 16.15 2.92
C THR A 182 -13.75 16.43 3.80
#